data_AF-A0A0J1JDV2-F1
#
_entry.id   AF-A0A0J1JDV2-F1
#
_cell.length_a   1.000
_cell.length_b   1.000
_cell.length_c   1.000
_cell.angle_alpha   90.00
_cell.angle_beta   90.00
_cell.angle_gamma   90.00
#
_symmetry.space_group_name_H-M   'P 1'
#
loop_
_entity.id
_entity.type
_entity.pdbx_description
1 polymer ?
#
loop_
_entity_poly.entity_id
_entity_poly.type
_entity_poly.pdbx_seq_one_letter_code
_entity_poly.pdbx_strand_id
1 'polypeptide(L)'
;MSDVKRISREKFTSSLIVMALVSLCAAGLSIYHYQEALLIYFDDERVLTYVLAGCAGGMALILALGVIRGILVLKGVIKTDIEFIN
;
A
#
# COMPACT_ATOMS: atom_id res chain seq x y z
N MET A 1 14.08 25.35 -11.51
CA MET A 1 13.66 24.37 -12.52
C MET A 1 13.31 23.10 -11.77
N SER A 2 12.02 22.76 -11.66
CA SER A 2 11.60 21.45 -11.18
C SER A 2 11.93 20.45 -12.28
N ASP A 3 12.85 19.53 -12.01
CA ASP A 3 13.22 18.48 -12.95
C ASP A 3 11.99 17.60 -13.22
N VAL A 4 11.42 17.75 -14.41
CA VAL A 4 10.27 16.95 -14.85
C VAL A 4 10.74 15.50 -15.02
N LYS A 5 10.20 14.61 -14.18
CA LYS A 5 10.61 13.20 -14.20
C LYS A 5 9.85 12.50 -15.31
N ARG A 6 10.58 12.16 -16.38
CA ARG A 6 10.01 11.44 -17.53
C ARG A 6 10.00 9.93 -17.27
N ILE A 7 8.82 9.31 -17.33
CA ILE A 7 8.61 7.88 -17.06
C ILE A 7 7.71 7.30 -18.15
N SER A 8 7.97 6.05 -18.59
CA SER A 8 7.05 5.38 -19.50
C SER A 8 5.79 4.91 -18.76
N ARG A 9 4.64 4.98 -19.46
CA ARG A 9 3.34 4.60 -18.88
C ARG A 9 3.33 3.14 -18.40
N GLU A 10 3.99 2.26 -19.14
CA GLU A 10 4.14 0.85 -18.79
C GLU A 10 4.94 0.64 -17.50
N LYS A 11 6.08 1.33 -17.34
CA LYS A 11 6.90 1.25 -16.13
C LYS A 11 6.14 1.76 -14.91
N PHE A 12 5.40 2.86 -15.07
CA PHE A 12 4.59 3.40 -13.98
C PHE A 12 3.43 2.47 -13.59
N THR A 13 2.75 1.90 -14.58
CA THR A 13 1.65 0.93 -14.34
C THR A 13 2.19 -0.34 -13.65
N SER A 14 3.33 -0.87 -14.10
CA SER A 14 3.98 -2.01 -13.46
C SER A 14 4.36 -1.71 -12.01
N SER A 15 4.91 -0.52 -11.74
CA SER A 15 5.23 -0.08 -10.38
C SER A 15 3.99 0.00 -9.49
N LEU A 16 2.83 0.44 -10.01
CA LEU A 16 1.58 0.48 -9.27
C LEU A 16 1.04 -0.92 -8.97
N ILE A 17 1.16 -1.85 -9.91
CA ILE A 17 0.76 -3.25 -9.71
C ILE A 17 1.60 -3.88 -8.58
N VAL A 18 2.92 -3.66 -8.59
CA VAL A 18 3.80 -4.15 -7.52
C VAL A 18 3.39 -3.58 -6.16
N MET A 19 3.13 -2.26 -6.09
CA MET A 19 2.64 -1.62 -4.86
C MET A 19 1.31 -2.21 -4.38
N ALA A 20 0.39 -2.50 -5.30
CA ALA A 20 -0.89 -3.12 -4.99
C ALA A 20 -0.73 -4.55 -4.44
N LEU A 21 0.19 -5.35 -5.00
CA LEU A 21 0.50 -6.68 -4.49
C LEU A 21 1.08 -6.63 -3.07
N VAL A 22 2.02 -5.70 -2.81
CA VAL A 22 2.58 -5.52 -1.46
C VAL A 22 1.50 -5.10 -0.46
N SER A 23 0.59 -4.22 -0.87
CA SER A 23 -0.56 -3.82 -0.06
C SER A 23 -1.46 -5.01 0.29
N LEU A 24 -1.70 -5.92 -0.65
CA LEU A 24 -2.49 -7.13 -0.42
C LEU A 24 -1.81 -8.09 0.56
N CYS A 25 -0.50 -8.29 0.44
CA CYS A 25 0.26 -9.12 1.37
C CYS A 25 0.22 -8.55 2.81
N ALA A 26 0.39 -7.23 2.95
CA ALA A 26 0.30 -6.56 4.26
C ALA A 26 -1.11 -6.68 4.87
N ALA A 27 -2.16 -6.57 4.05
CA ALA A 27 -3.54 -6.80 4.50
C ALA A 27 -3.75 -8.26 4.94
N GLY A 28 -3.20 -9.24 4.20
CA GLY A 28 -3.26 -10.65 4.58
C GLY A 28 -2.58 -10.93 5.93
N LEU A 29 -1.39 -10.36 6.15
CA LEU A 29 -0.68 -10.46 7.43
C LEU A 29 -1.46 -9.82 8.58
N SER A 30 -2.11 -8.68 8.34
CA SER A 30 -2.98 -8.03 9.32
C SER A 30 -4.13 -8.93 9.75
N ILE A 31 -4.82 -9.56 8.79
CA ILE A 31 -5.91 -10.50 9.07
C ILE A 31 -5.39 -11.72 9.84
N TYR A 32 -4.25 -12.27 9.42
CA TYR A 32 -3.62 -13.41 10.10
C TYR A 32 -3.33 -13.09 11.57
N HIS A 33 -2.65 -11.98 11.87
CA HIS A 33 -2.36 -11.58 13.24
C HIS A 33 -3.64 -11.25 14.03
N TYR A 34 -4.67 -10.69 13.40
CA TYR A 34 -5.94 -10.46 14.07
C TYR A 34 -6.62 -11.78 14.49
N GLN A 35 -6.57 -12.80 13.63
CA GLN A 35 -7.09 -14.13 13.95
C GLN A 35 -6.23 -14.83 15.01
N GLU A 36 -4.91 -14.68 14.94
CA GLU A 36 -3.97 -15.21 15.92
C GLU A 36 -4.23 -14.60 17.32
N ALA A 37 -4.43 -13.28 17.39
CA ALA A 37 -4.77 -12.59 18.64
C ALA A 37 -6.08 -13.09 19.27
N LEU A 38 -7.07 -13.50 18.47
CA LEU A 38 -8.32 -14.08 18.98
C LEU A 38 -8.12 -15.46 19.64
N LEU A 39 -7.03 -16.16 19.33
CA LEU A 39 -6.73 -17.50 19.84
C LEU A 39 -5.74 -17.50 21.02
N ILE A 40 -5.13 -16.34 21.33
CA ILE A 40 -4.16 -16.21 22.42
C ILE A 40 -4.90 -15.99 23.76
N TYR A 41 -4.57 -16.84 24.74
CA TYR A 41 -5.17 -16.82 26.08
C TYR A 41 -4.51 -15.84 27.05
N PHE A 42 -3.25 -15.44 26.81
CA PHE A 42 -2.52 -14.51 27.66
C PHE A 42 -2.72 -13.05 27.19
N ASP A 43 -3.09 -12.16 28.11
CA ASP A 43 -3.45 -10.77 27.78
C ASP A 43 -2.29 -9.97 27.14
N ASP A 44 -1.04 -10.12 27.62
CA ASP A 44 0.11 -9.37 27.09
C ASP A 44 0.46 -9.75 25.64
N GLU A 45 0.47 -11.05 25.34
CA GLU A 45 0.74 -11.56 23.99
C GLU A 45 -0.40 -11.22 23.02
N ARG A 46 -1.64 -11.18 23.53
CA ARG A 46 -2.82 -10.79 22.76
C ARG A 46 -2.76 -9.32 22.35
N VAL A 47 -2.42 -8.43 23.28
CA VAL A 47 -2.28 -6.99 22.99
C VAL A 47 -1.18 -6.74 21.97
N LEU A 48 -0.02 -7.39 22.12
CA LEU A 48 1.08 -7.26 21.16
C LEU A 48 0.66 -7.69 19.75
N THR A 49 -0.03 -8.82 19.64
CA THR A 49 -0.49 -9.36 18.34
C THR A 49 -1.55 -8.47 17.70
N TYR A 50 -2.45 -7.85 18.47
CA TYR A 50 -3.38 -6.84 17.95
C TYR A 50 -2.67 -5.57 17.46
N VAL A 51 -1.64 -5.11 18.16
CA VAL A 51 -0.83 -3.97 17.72
C VAL A 51 -0.14 -4.28 16.39
N LEU A 52 0.43 -5.49 16.24
CA LEU A 52 1.03 -5.94 14.98
C LEU A 52 -0.01 -6.01 13.85
N ALA A 53 -1.20 -6.54 14.12
CA ALA A 53 -2.31 -6.56 13.17
C ALA A 53 -2.69 -5.14 12.73
N GLY A 54 -2.82 -4.21 13.68
CA GLY A 54 -3.12 -2.80 13.42
C GLY A 54 -2.04 -2.10 12.58
N CYS A 55 -0.77 -2.31 12.89
CA CYS A 55 0.36 -1.76 12.13
C CYS A 55 0.40 -2.29 10.70
N ALA A 56 0.24 -3.60 10.50
CA ALA A 56 0.19 -4.21 9.18
C ALA A 56 -1.00 -3.71 8.36
N GLY A 57 -2.17 -3.59 8.99
CA GLY A 57 -3.39 -3.07 8.36
C GLY A 57 -3.27 -1.59 8.00
N GLY A 58 -2.71 -0.78 8.89
CA GLY A 58 -2.45 0.64 8.64
C GLY A 58 -1.48 0.86 7.47
N MET A 59 -0.39 0.09 7.42
CA MET A 59 0.56 0.07 6.30
C MET A 59 -0.12 -0.30 4.98
N ALA A 60 -0.95 -1.34 4.98
CA ALA A 60 -1.72 -1.75 3.82
C ALA A 60 -2.65 -0.63 3.33
N LEU A 61 -3.31 0.08 4.25
CA LEU A 61 -4.23 1.16 3.92
C LEU A 61 -3.51 2.37 3.29
N ILE A 62 -2.35 2.74 3.83
CA ILE A 62 -1.49 3.80 3.26
C ILE A 62 -1.03 3.44 1.85
N LEU A 63 -0.57 2.20 1.64
CA LEU A 63 -0.16 1.71 0.34
C LEU A 63 -1.32 1.72 -0.67
N ALA A 64 -2.51 1.27 -0.26
CA ALA A 64 -3.70 1.30 -1.09
C ALA A 64 -4.07 2.73 -1.52
N LEU A 65 -4.02 3.71 -0.60
CA LEU A 65 -4.24 5.12 -0.93
C LEU A 65 -3.19 5.66 -1.91
N GLY A 66 -1.93 5.25 -1.75
CA GLY A 66 -0.84 5.57 -2.68
C GLY A 66 -1.11 5.03 -4.10
N VAL A 67 -1.58 3.78 -4.20
CA VAL A 67 -1.97 3.16 -5.48
C VAL A 67 -3.14 3.89 -6.12
N ILE A 68 -4.19 4.22 -5.36
CA ILE A 68 -5.34 4.99 -5.87
C ILE A 68 -4.88 6.34 -6.43
N ARG A 69 -4.04 7.07 -5.68
CA ARG A 69 -3.48 8.34 -6.15
C ARG A 69 -2.66 8.16 -7.43
N GLY A 70 -1.86 7.10 -7.53
CA GLY A 70 -1.11 6.77 -8.75
C GLY A 70 -2.01 6.46 -9.95
N ILE A 71 -3.12 5.75 -9.75
CA ILE A 71 -4.11 5.50 -10.81
C ILE A 71 -4.77 6.82 -11.27
N LEU A 72 -5.09 7.72 -10.34
CA LEU A 72 -5.64 9.04 -10.68
C LEU A 72 -4.66 9.90 -11.49
N VAL A 73 -3.36 9.79 -11.22
CA VAL A 73 -2.29 10.41 -12.02
C VAL A 73 -2.22 9.79 -13.42
N LEU A 74 -2.29 8.46 -13.55
CA LEU A 74 -2.30 7.77 -14.86
C LEU A 74 -3.48 8.17 -15.74
N LYS A 75 -4.64 8.39 -15.13
CA LYS A 75 -5.86 8.85 -15.81
C LYS A 75 -5.85 10.35 -16.12
N GLY A 76 -4.83 11.09 -15.69
CA GLY A 76 -4.74 12.53 -15.88
C GLY A 76 -5.73 13.35 -15.05
N VAL A 77 -6.34 12.74 -14.02
CA VAL A 77 -7.27 13.43 -13.11
C VAL A 77 -6.51 14.38 -12.17
N ILE A 78 -5.29 13.99 -11.77
CA ILE A 78 -4.41 14.78 -10.92
C ILE A 78 -3.20 15.22 -11.74
N LYS A 79 -2.88 16.53 -11.72
CA LYS A 79 -1.66 17.07 -12.32
C LYS A 79 -0.47 16.82 -11.39
N THR A 80 0.61 16.29 -11.94
CA THR A 80 1.89 16.06 -11.26
C THR A 80 3.03 16.39 -12.20
N ASP A 81 4.23 16.66 -11.69
CA ASP A 81 5.46 16.94 -12.46
C ASP A 81 6.04 15.70 -13.17
N ILE A 82 5.20 14.72 -13.49
CA ILE A 82 5.56 13.47 -14.17
C ILE A 82 5.03 13.57 -15.60
N GLU A 83 5.94 13.56 -16.57
CA GLU A 83 5.59 13.46 -17.99
C GLU A 83 5.66 11.99 -18.42
N PHE A 84 4.56 11.48 -19.00
CA PHE A 84 4.53 10.15 -19.58
C PHE A 84 5.09 10.18 -21.00
N ILE A 85 6.27 9.57 -21.20
CA ILE A 85 6.78 9.31 -22.55
C ILE A 85 6.12 8.02 -23.03
N ASN A 86 5.47 8.07 -24.20
CA ASN A 86 4.89 6.90 -24.85
C ASN A 86 5.96 6.12 -25.60
#